data_AF-A0A2V7J2F6-F1
#
_entry.id   AF-A0A2V7J2F6-F1
#
_cell.length_a   1.000
_cell.length_b   1.000
_cell.length_c   1.000
_cell.angle_alpha   90.00
_cell.angle_beta   90.00
_cell.angle_gamma   90.00
#
_symmetry.space_group_name_H-M   'P 1'
#
loop_
_entity.id
_entity.type
_entity.pdbx_description
1 polymer ?
#
loop_
_entity_poly.entity_id
_entity_poly.type
_entity_poly.pdbx_seq_one_letter_code
_entity_poly.pdbx_strand_id
1 'polypeptide(L)'
;MSNRPALCVILLLLAPDSRLLSQDTTAGKTVYTKWCAGCHGDNGAGDGPGAKHMIPPPRDFTGAIYQIRSTPSGQLPTDAD
;
A
#
# COMPACT_ATOMS: atom_id res chain seq x y z
N MET A 1 19.97 22.16 -36.42
CA MET A 1 19.76 22.61 -35.04
C MET A 1 18.40 22.07 -34.59
N SER A 2 18.47 21.01 -33.79
CA SER A 2 17.36 20.10 -33.49
C SER A 2 16.44 20.75 -32.45
N ASN A 3 15.19 21.00 -32.83
CA ASN A 3 14.16 21.66 -32.01
C ASN A 3 13.60 20.69 -30.93
N ARG A 4 14.51 20.10 -30.14
CA ARG A 4 14.23 19.05 -29.13
C ARG A 4 13.51 19.50 -27.85
N PRO A 5 13.51 20.78 -27.40
CA PRO A 5 12.98 21.05 -26.07
C PRO A 5 11.45 20.99 -26.02
N ALA A 6 10.75 21.34 -27.10
CA ALA A 6 9.29 21.35 -27.13
C ALA A 6 8.68 19.92 -27.10
N LEU A 7 9.35 18.95 -27.72
CA LEU A 7 8.84 17.58 -27.82
C LEU A 7 8.87 16.84 -26.46
N CYS A 8 9.88 17.10 -25.62
CA CYS A 8 9.96 16.56 -24.26
C CYS A 8 8.88 17.14 -23.33
N VAL A 9 8.60 18.43 -23.44
CA VAL A 9 7.61 19.11 -22.57
C VAL A 9 6.18 18.63 -22.87
N ILE A 10 5.86 18.38 -24.15
CA ILE A 10 4.55 17.85 -24.55
C ILE A 10 4.36 16.40 -24.06
N LEU A 11 5.43 15.58 -24.06
CA LEU A 11 5.35 14.19 -23.58
C LEU A 11 5.08 14.09 -22.07
N LEU A 12 5.52 15.07 -21.28
CA LEU A 12 5.27 15.16 -19.84
C LEU A 12 3.84 15.62 -19.49
N LEU A 13 3.15 16.34 -20.39
CA LEU A 13 1.79 16.86 -20.16
C LEU A 13 0.67 15.87 -20.53
N LEU A 14 0.98 14.85 -21.34
CA LEU A 14 0.02 13.86 -21.87
C LEU A 14 0.20 12.45 -21.28
N ALA A 15 1.15 12.26 -20.36
CA ALA A 15 1.29 10.98 -19.68
C ALA A 15 0.07 10.77 -18.77
N PRO A 16 -0.76 9.73 -18.99
CA PRO A 16 -1.83 9.41 -18.05
C PRO A 16 -1.18 9.09 -16.70
N ASP A 17 -1.75 9.64 -15.65
CA ASP A 17 -1.36 9.33 -14.28
C ASP A 17 -1.60 7.82 -14.07
N SER A 18 -0.55 7.00 -14.16
CA SER A 18 -0.61 5.53 -14.08
C SER A 18 -1.15 5.00 -12.74
N ARG A 19 -1.54 5.90 -11.83
CA ARG A 19 -2.15 5.65 -10.54
C ARG A 19 -3.58 5.11 -10.63
N LEU A 20 -4.23 5.18 -11.80
CA LEU A 20 -5.60 4.70 -12.00
C LEU A 20 -5.70 3.26 -12.53
N LEU A 21 -4.59 2.57 -12.77
CA LEU A 21 -4.65 1.13 -13.02
C LEU A 21 -4.94 0.43 -11.69
N SER A 22 -6.02 -0.35 -11.63
CA SER A 22 -6.34 -1.23 -10.50
C SER A 22 -5.07 -1.97 -10.05
N GLN A 23 -4.67 -1.81 -8.79
CA GLN A 23 -3.53 -2.53 -8.23
C GLN A 23 -3.70 -4.04 -8.46
N ASP A 24 -2.63 -4.71 -8.90
CA ASP A 24 -2.62 -6.17 -9.05
C ASP A 24 -2.68 -6.84 -7.67
N THR A 25 -3.89 -7.26 -7.29
CA THR A 25 -4.15 -7.91 -6.01
C THR A 25 -3.54 -9.31 -5.91
N THR A 26 -3.22 -9.96 -7.04
CA THR A 26 -2.60 -11.29 -7.06
C THR A 26 -1.13 -11.22 -6.64
N ALA A 27 -0.42 -10.24 -7.19
CA ALA A 27 0.95 -9.92 -6.76
C ALA A 27 0.98 -9.55 -5.27
N GLY A 28 0.02 -8.71 -4.83
CA GLY A 28 -0.14 -8.33 -3.42
C GLY A 28 -0.36 -9.53 -2.49
N LYS A 29 -1.29 -10.44 -2.84
CA LYS A 29 -1.56 -11.64 -2.04
C LYS A 29 -0.33 -12.55 -1.91
N THR A 30 0.45 -12.68 -2.98
CA THR A 30 1.69 -13.48 -2.97
C THR A 30 2.71 -12.91 -2.00
N VAL A 31 2.94 -11.59 -2.05
CA VAL A 31 3.83 -10.89 -1.11
C VAL A 31 3.34 -11.03 0.33
N TYR A 32 2.05 -10.79 0.55
CA TYR A 32 1.44 -10.87 1.88
C TYR A 32 1.61 -12.24 2.52
N THR A 33 1.30 -13.30 1.76
CA THR A 33 1.41 -14.68 2.25
C THR A 33 2.85 -15.03 2.61
N LYS A 34 3.81 -14.56 1.80
CA LYS A 34 5.23 -14.87 2.00
C LYS A 34 5.85 -14.14 3.20
N TRP A 35 5.46 -12.89 3.43
CA TRP A 35 6.21 -12.00 4.33
C TRP A 35 5.40 -11.43 5.50
N CYS A 36 4.07 -11.41 5.41
CA CYS A 36 3.21 -10.71 6.36
C CYS A 36 2.41 -11.68 7.22
N ALA A 37 1.86 -12.73 6.61
CA ALA A 37 0.93 -13.67 7.26
C ALA A 37 1.52 -14.40 8.47
N GLY A 38 2.84 -14.64 8.49
CA GLY A 38 3.52 -15.25 9.65
C GLY A 38 3.33 -14.46 10.94
N CYS A 39 3.17 -13.14 10.85
CA CYS A 39 2.93 -12.25 11.97
C CYS A 39 1.47 -11.81 12.06
N HIS A 40 0.88 -11.44 10.93
CA HIS A 40 -0.44 -10.82 10.88
C HIS A 40 -1.60 -11.79 10.65
N GLY A 41 -1.33 -13.08 10.44
CA GLY A 41 -2.35 -14.09 10.09
C GLY A 41 -2.79 -14.00 8.64
N ASP A 42 -3.46 -15.03 8.12
CA ASP A 42 -3.84 -15.10 6.70
C ASP A 42 -4.88 -14.03 6.29
N ASN A 43 -5.65 -13.58 7.28
CA ASN A 43 -6.72 -12.58 7.15
C ASN A 43 -6.32 -11.19 7.70
N GLY A 44 -5.09 -11.03 8.19
CA GLY A 44 -4.62 -9.76 8.73
C GLY A 44 -5.15 -9.38 10.11
N ALA A 45 -5.63 -10.34 10.89
CA ALA A 45 -6.16 -10.11 12.23
C ALA A 45 -5.07 -9.91 13.32
N GLY A 46 -3.79 -9.94 12.95
CA GLY A 46 -2.69 -9.79 13.92
C GLY A 46 -2.42 -11.05 14.75
N ASP A 47 -2.95 -12.20 14.32
CA ASP A 47 -3.00 -13.47 15.05
C ASP A 47 -2.13 -14.57 14.42
N GLY A 48 -1.14 -14.18 13.62
CA GLY A 48 -0.21 -15.12 12.99
C GLY A 48 0.58 -15.94 14.02
N PRO A 49 1.19 -17.07 13.61
CA PRO A 49 1.94 -17.94 14.53
C PRO A 49 3.09 -17.22 15.26
N GLY A 50 3.63 -16.16 14.66
CA GLY A 50 4.63 -15.28 15.27
C GLY A 50 4.07 -14.28 16.29
N ALA A 51 2.77 -13.96 16.25
CA ALA A 51 2.14 -12.89 17.05
C ALA A 51 2.42 -13.02 18.56
N LYS A 52 2.37 -14.24 19.09
CA LYS A 52 2.61 -14.54 20.52
C LYS A 52 4.02 -14.21 21.02
N HIS A 53 4.96 -13.92 20.13
CA HIS A 53 6.35 -13.62 20.47
C HIS A 53 6.72 -12.14 20.26
N MET A 54 5.76 -11.28 19.91
CA MET A 54 6.01 -9.85 19.64
C MET A 54 5.36 -8.96 20.68
N ILE A 55 6.11 -7.97 21.16
CA ILE A 55 5.64 -6.90 22.03
C ILE A 55 6.17 -5.58 21.47
N PRO A 56 5.30 -4.67 20.99
CA PRO A 56 3.83 -4.76 20.93
C PRO A 56 3.32 -5.85 19.95
N PRO A 57 2.06 -6.31 20.07
CA PRO A 57 1.51 -7.27 19.14
C PRO A 57 1.44 -6.70 17.72
N PRO A 58 1.42 -7.57 16.68
CA PRO A 58 1.21 -7.14 15.31
C PRO A 58 -0.10 -6.39 15.14
N ARG A 59 -0.12 -5.43 14.21
CA ARG A 59 -1.32 -4.68 13.87
C ARG A 59 -2.41 -5.61 13.31
N ASP A 60 -3.61 -5.50 13.87
CA ASP A 60 -4.84 -5.97 13.25
C ASP A 60 -5.28 -4.98 12.17
N PHE A 61 -5.31 -5.44 10.92
CA PHE A 61 -5.71 -4.65 9.75
C PHE A 61 -7.22 -4.70 9.49
N THR A 62 -7.96 -5.64 10.10
CA THR A 62 -9.39 -5.83 9.84
C THR A 62 -10.24 -4.64 10.28
N GLY A 63 -9.77 -3.88 11.26
CA GLY A 63 -10.42 -2.65 11.73
C GLY A 63 -10.08 -1.39 10.93
N ALA A 64 -9.11 -1.43 10.00
CA ALA A 64 -8.60 -0.27 9.27
C ALA A 64 -8.16 0.93 10.17
N ILE A 65 -7.70 0.65 11.40
CA ILE A 65 -7.23 1.66 12.35
C ILE A 65 -5.69 1.68 12.33
N TYR A 66 -5.14 2.72 11.71
CA TYR A 66 -3.70 2.92 11.58
C TYR A 66 -3.21 4.05 12.48
N GLN A 67 -2.07 3.79 13.13
CA GLN A 67 -1.45 4.74 14.06
C GLN A 67 -0.78 5.90 13.33
N ILE A 68 -0.12 5.62 12.20
CA ILE A 68 0.57 6.61 11.38
C ILE A 68 -0.22 6.75 10.08
N ARG A 69 -0.76 7.94 9.85
CA ARG A 69 -1.51 8.33 8.64
C ARG A 69 -1.55 9.85 8.55
N SER A 70 -1.62 10.35 7.32
CA SER A 70 -1.85 11.76 6.99
C SER A 70 -3.34 12.13 7.02
N THR A 71 -4.21 11.17 6.76
CA THR A 71 -5.66 11.33 6.76
C THR A 71 -6.18 11.69 8.17
N PRO A 72 -7.09 12.68 8.31
CA PRO A 72 -7.65 13.08 9.61
C PRO A 72 -8.37 11.98 10.38
N SER A 73 -8.37 12.05 11.72
CA SER A 73 -9.09 11.09 12.57
C SER A 73 -10.59 11.05 12.33
N GLY A 74 -11.14 9.84 12.30
CA GLY A 74 -12.54 9.58 11.94
C GLY A 74 -12.80 9.35 10.45
N GLN A 75 -11.77 9.45 9.60
CA GLN A 75 -11.84 9.12 8.17
C GLN A 75 -11.03 7.86 7.87
N LEU A 76 -11.46 7.10 6.85
CA LEU A 76 -10.71 5.93 6.37
C LEU A 76 -9.39 6.37 5.74
N PRO A 77 -8.28 5.66 6.01
CA PRO A 77 -7.02 5.90 5.31
C PRO A 77 -7.16 5.75 3.79
N THR A 78 -6.32 6.47 3.07
CA THR A 78 -6.23 6.45 1.61
C THR A 78 -4.93 5.80 1.17
N ASP A 79 -4.82 5.48 -0.12
CA ASP A 79 -3.58 4.95 -0.71
C ASP A 79 -2.38 5.92 -0.66
N ALA A 80 -2.61 7.17 -0.25
CA ALA A 80 -1.58 8.18 -0.07
C ALA A 80 -1.03 8.27 1.37
N ASP A 81 -1.58 7.49 2.32
CA ASP A 81 -1.14 7.45 3.72
C ASP A 81 0.12 6.62 3.98
#